data_AF-A0A8C3RUX8-F1
#
_entry.id   AF-A0A8C3RUX8-F1
#
_cell.length_a   1.000
_cell.length_b   1.000
_cell.length_c   1.000
_cell.angle_alpha   90.00
_cell.angle_beta   90.00
_cell.angle_gamma   90.00
#
_symmetry.space_group_name_H-M   'P 1'
#
loop_
_entity.id
_entity.type
_entity.pdbx_description
1 polymer ?
#
loop_
_entity_poly.entity_id
_entity_poly.type
_entity_poly.pdbx_seq_one_letter_code
_entity_poly.pdbx_strand_id
1 'polypeptide(L)'
;MGILFKFFAAGPWGQICAGNPSNEIRGCDNKGCGKYGARRKSKRHLGVDVVCNDGSTVYAPFTGTIERQVIPYKTNNAINNGIQLSGSGFCVKMLYIKPVKYRGQITKGNNIGVMLPMQRVYPGITSHVHIENCNKKDPTGNL
;
A
#
# COMPACT_ATOMS: atom_id res chain seq x y z
N MET A 1 -34.16 -23.78 7.91
CA MET A 1 -33.53 -23.02 6.82
C MET A 1 -32.14 -22.59 7.28
N GLY A 2 -31.10 -23.38 7.01
CA GLY A 2 -29.74 -23.04 7.39
C GLY A 2 -29.18 -22.00 6.41
N ILE A 3 -28.89 -20.80 6.88
CA ILE A 3 -28.17 -19.79 6.09
C ILE A 3 -26.73 -20.26 5.98
N LEU A 4 -26.38 -20.82 4.82
CA LEU A 4 -25.01 -21.13 4.46
C LEU A 4 -24.29 -19.79 4.26
N PHE A 5 -23.57 -19.31 5.28
CA PHE A 5 -22.60 -18.22 5.11
C PHE A 5 -21.50 -18.73 4.19
N LYS A 6 -21.64 -18.51 2.89
CA LYS A 6 -20.54 -18.62 1.95
C LYS A 6 -19.55 -17.53 2.34
N PHE A 7 -18.50 -17.90 3.07
CA PHE A 7 -17.29 -17.10 3.15
C PHE A 7 -16.73 -17.03 1.74
N PHE A 8 -17.11 -16.00 0.99
CA PHE A 8 -16.36 -15.64 -0.22
C PHE A 8 -14.97 -15.26 0.28
N ALA A 9 -13.98 -16.12 0.02
CA ALA A 9 -12.60 -15.72 0.09
C ALA A 9 -12.49 -14.44 -0.73
N ALA A 10 -12.09 -13.34 -0.09
CA ALA A 10 -11.89 -12.10 -0.81
C ALA A 10 -10.85 -12.38 -1.90
N GLY A 11 -11.23 -12.11 -3.16
CA GLY A 11 -10.32 -12.28 -4.30
C GLY A 11 -9.07 -11.41 -4.13
N PRO A 12 -8.04 -11.60 -4.98
CA PRO A 12 -6.81 -10.83 -4.91
C PRO A 12 -7.10 -9.32 -4.96
N TRP A 13 -6.17 -8.53 -4.44
CA TRP A 13 -6.23 -7.08 -4.51
C TRP A 13 -6.27 -6.61 -5.97
N GLY A 14 -6.86 -5.43 -6.16
CA GLY A 14 -6.86 -4.75 -7.44
C GLY A 14 -5.49 -4.14 -7.71
N GLN A 15 -5.33 -3.64 -8.93
CA GLN A 15 -4.21 -2.78 -9.29
C GLN A 15 -4.08 -1.64 -8.27
N ILE A 16 -2.87 -1.45 -7.76
CA ILE A 16 -2.57 -0.38 -6.78
C ILE A 16 -2.10 0.89 -7.48
N CYS A 17 -1.36 0.78 -8.58
CA CYS A 17 -0.76 1.94 -9.24
C CYS A 17 -1.04 1.95 -10.74
N ALA A 18 -1.38 3.12 -11.29
CA ALA A 18 -1.77 3.27 -12.70
C ALA A 18 -0.75 2.71 -13.71
N GLY A 19 0.55 2.81 -13.44
CA GLY A 19 1.62 2.28 -14.29
C GLY A 19 2.04 0.83 -14.00
N ASN A 20 1.34 0.13 -13.09
CA ASN A 20 1.72 -1.21 -12.62
C ASN A 20 0.48 -2.11 -12.43
N PRO A 21 -0.11 -2.65 -13.52
CA PRO A 21 -1.34 -3.43 -13.46
C PRO A 21 -1.20 -4.78 -12.75
N SER A 22 0.02 -5.33 -12.68
CA SER A 22 0.32 -6.62 -12.05
C SER A 22 0.76 -6.51 -10.59
N ASN A 23 0.72 -5.31 -10.00
CA ASN A 23 1.23 -5.05 -8.65
C ASN A 23 2.68 -5.54 -8.45
N GLU A 24 3.53 -5.37 -9.47
CA GLU A 24 4.94 -5.76 -9.42
C GLU A 24 5.61 -5.24 -8.15
N ILE A 25 6.27 -6.16 -7.44
CA ILE A 25 7.00 -5.86 -6.21
C ILE A 25 8.36 -5.31 -6.58
N ARG A 26 8.73 -4.18 -5.97
CA ARG A 26 10.06 -3.60 -6.09
C ARG A 26 11.13 -4.63 -5.75
N GLY A 27 12.06 -4.80 -6.68
CA GLY A 27 13.27 -5.61 -6.53
C GLY A 27 14.26 -5.03 -5.50
N CYS A 28 15.55 -5.17 -5.78
CA CYS A 28 16.60 -4.58 -4.95
C CYS A 28 17.29 -3.44 -5.69
N ASP A 29 17.55 -2.36 -4.97
CA ASP A 29 18.35 -1.22 -5.43
C ASP A 29 19.35 -0.80 -4.32
N ASN A 30 20.05 0.31 -4.52
CA ASN A 30 21.05 0.80 -3.57
C ASN A 30 20.47 1.23 -2.20
N LYS A 31 19.14 1.28 -2.04
CA LYS A 31 18.45 1.54 -0.76
C LYS A 31 17.91 0.27 -0.11
N GLY A 32 18.06 -0.89 -0.75
CA GLY A 32 17.60 -2.19 -0.26
C GLY A 32 16.53 -2.82 -1.14
N CYS A 33 15.82 -3.82 -0.60
CA CYS A 33 14.83 -4.60 -1.35
C CYS A 33 13.40 -4.38 -0.88
N GLY A 34 12.44 -4.47 -1.81
CA GLY A 34 11.03 -4.19 -1.57
C GLY A 34 10.17 -5.34 -1.03
N LYS A 35 10.65 -6.58 -1.07
CA LYS A 35 9.90 -7.75 -0.58
C LYS A 35 9.66 -7.74 0.94
N TYR A 36 8.60 -8.43 1.38
CA TYR A 36 8.37 -8.68 2.79
C TYR A 36 9.55 -9.43 3.42
N GLY A 37 9.85 -9.12 4.68
CA GLY A 37 10.95 -9.74 5.42
C GLY A 37 12.36 -9.30 4.96
N ALA A 38 12.49 -8.44 3.95
CA ALA A 38 13.79 -7.92 3.51
C ALA A 38 14.56 -7.27 4.67
N ARG A 39 15.89 -7.47 4.69
CA ARG A 39 16.76 -6.93 5.73
C ARG A 39 16.69 -5.40 5.74
N ARG A 40 16.53 -4.82 6.91
CA ARG A 40 16.79 -3.40 7.24
C ARG A 40 17.84 -3.36 8.35
N LYS A 41 18.47 -2.19 8.59
CA LYS A 41 19.60 -2.05 9.53
C LYS A 41 19.40 -2.81 10.85
N SER A 42 18.28 -2.59 11.54
CA SER A 42 17.96 -3.21 12.83
C SER A 42 16.63 -3.98 12.86
N LYS A 43 15.95 -4.10 11.72
CA LYS A 43 14.59 -4.67 11.62
C LYS A 43 14.38 -5.40 10.29
N ARG A 44 13.24 -6.07 10.14
CA ARG A 44 12.77 -6.60 8.87
C ARG A 44 11.76 -5.65 8.23
N HIS A 45 11.63 -5.72 6.92
CA HIS A 45 10.57 -5.05 6.18
C HIS A 45 9.21 -5.70 6.49
N LEU A 46 8.28 -4.94 7.07
CA LEU A 46 6.98 -5.46 7.56
C LEU A 46 5.84 -5.31 6.54
N GLY A 47 6.15 -4.78 5.37
CA GLY A 47 5.24 -4.65 4.25
C GLY A 47 5.92 -5.08 2.96
N VAL A 48 5.30 -4.72 1.85
CA VAL A 48 5.81 -4.89 0.50
C VAL A 48 5.81 -3.53 -0.18
N ASP A 49 6.82 -3.29 -1.01
CA ASP A 49 6.93 -2.07 -1.81
C ASP A 49 6.42 -2.40 -3.22
N VAL A 50 5.23 -1.90 -3.58
CA VAL A 50 4.65 -2.09 -4.92
C VAL A 50 5.12 -0.97 -5.83
N VAL A 51 5.75 -1.30 -6.96
CA VAL A 51 6.34 -0.32 -7.88
C VAL A 51 5.28 0.69 -8.32
N CYS A 52 5.60 1.97 -8.16
CA CYS A 52 4.71 3.06 -8.53
C CYS A 52 5.51 4.35 -8.72
N ASN A 53 5.46 4.93 -9.92
CA ASN A 53 6.21 6.15 -10.24
C ASN A 53 5.66 7.36 -9.47
N ASP A 54 6.56 8.27 -9.09
CA ASP A 54 6.19 9.54 -8.45
C ASP A 54 5.08 10.25 -9.25
N GLY A 55 4.06 10.75 -8.55
CA GLY A 55 2.91 11.43 -9.17
C GLY A 55 1.85 10.51 -9.80
N SER A 56 2.09 9.20 -9.91
CA SER A 56 1.12 8.25 -10.47
C SER A 56 -0.15 8.17 -9.62
N THR A 57 -1.29 7.96 -10.27
CA THR A 57 -2.54 7.66 -9.58
C THR A 57 -2.43 6.34 -8.81
N VAL A 58 -2.92 6.35 -7.57
CA VAL A 58 -3.02 5.19 -6.69
C VAL A 58 -4.49 4.80 -6.55
N TYR A 59 -4.78 3.52 -6.73
CA TYR A 59 -6.13 2.96 -6.68
C TYR A 59 -6.37 2.13 -5.42
N ALA A 60 -7.64 2.01 -5.03
CA ALA A 60 -8.07 1.16 -3.94
C ALA A 60 -7.85 -0.33 -4.26
N PRO A 61 -7.05 -1.08 -3.48
CA PRO A 61 -6.84 -2.51 -3.72
C PRO A 61 -8.10 -3.35 -3.46
N PHE A 62 -9.04 -2.86 -2.65
CA PHE A 62 -10.28 -3.54 -2.32
C PHE A 62 -11.38 -2.55 -1.93
N THR A 63 -12.62 -3.01 -1.87
CA THR A 63 -13.77 -2.23 -1.41
C THR A 63 -13.79 -2.17 0.11
N GLY A 64 -14.03 -1.00 0.69
CA GLY A 64 -13.95 -0.81 2.13
C GLY A 64 -14.03 0.65 2.54
N THR A 65 -13.34 1.00 3.62
CA THR A 65 -13.31 2.35 4.18
C THR A 65 -11.87 2.79 4.46
N ILE A 66 -11.61 4.07 4.22
CA ILE A 66 -10.46 4.77 4.76
C ILE A 66 -10.75 5.09 6.23
N GLU A 67 -10.01 4.48 7.14
CA GLU A 67 -10.21 4.61 8.58
C GLU A 67 -9.62 5.91 9.12
N ARG A 68 -8.38 6.21 8.70
CA ARG A 68 -7.60 7.36 9.18
C ARG A 68 -6.36 7.61 8.32
N GLN A 69 -5.80 8.79 8.50
CA GLN A 69 -4.44 9.12 8.06
C GLN A 69 -3.40 8.30 8.82
N VAL A 70 -2.30 7.97 8.14
CA VAL A 70 -1.10 7.35 8.70
C VAL A 70 0.10 8.24 8.40
N ILE A 71 0.90 8.53 9.43
CA ILE A 71 2.15 9.30 9.31
C ILE A 71 3.32 8.33 9.48
N PRO A 72 4.05 7.98 8.39
CA PRO A 72 5.10 6.95 8.42
C PRO A 72 6.37 7.35 9.18
N TYR A 73 6.69 8.65 9.24
CA TYR A 73 7.91 9.16 9.85
C TYR A 73 7.61 10.18 10.96
N LYS A 74 8.42 10.15 12.03
CA LYS A 74 8.36 11.15 13.11
C LYS A 74 8.74 12.54 12.62
N THR A 75 9.80 12.61 11.81
CA THR A 75 10.26 13.87 11.19
C THR A 75 9.59 14.04 9.84
N ASN A 76 8.99 15.20 9.61
CA ASN A 76 8.29 15.48 8.38
C ASN A 76 9.23 15.48 7.17
N ASN A 77 8.75 14.96 6.03
CA ASN A 77 9.44 14.95 4.74
C ASN A 77 8.41 14.88 3.60
N ALA A 78 8.90 14.92 2.35
CA ALA A 78 8.04 15.01 1.16
C ALA A 78 7.13 13.79 0.90
N ILE A 79 7.37 12.65 1.57
CA ILE A 79 6.57 11.42 1.44
C ILE A 79 5.86 11.04 2.76
N ASN A 80 5.83 11.93 3.76
CA ASN A 80 5.36 11.61 5.11
C ASN A 80 3.83 11.59 5.26
N ASN A 81 3.17 10.74 4.48
CA ASN A 81 1.71 10.64 4.44
C ASN A 81 1.26 9.24 4.01
N GLY A 82 0.00 8.93 4.29
CA GLY A 82 -0.60 7.63 3.99
C GLY A 82 -1.96 7.48 4.64
N ILE A 83 -2.57 6.32 4.45
CA ILE A 83 -3.89 5.99 4.99
C ILE A 83 -3.94 4.55 5.46
N GLN A 84 -4.84 4.27 6.42
CA GLN A 84 -5.22 2.92 6.79
C GLN A 84 -6.58 2.61 6.16
N LEU A 85 -6.69 1.46 5.52
CA LEU A 85 -7.89 0.94 4.88
C LEU A 85 -8.37 -0.31 5.62
N SER A 86 -9.69 -0.48 5.72
CA SER A 86 -10.29 -1.74 6.18
C SER A 86 -11.49 -2.11 5.30
N GLY A 87 -11.72 -3.40 5.07
CA GLY A 87 -12.83 -3.88 4.23
C GLY A 87 -12.50 -5.16 3.49
N SER A 88 -13.51 -5.87 3.00
CA SER A 88 -13.35 -7.15 2.29
C SER A 88 -12.45 -8.16 3.01
N GLY A 89 -12.46 -8.20 4.35
CA GLY A 89 -11.61 -9.09 5.14
C GLY A 89 -10.14 -8.63 5.28
N PHE A 90 -9.77 -7.48 4.73
CA PHE A 90 -8.43 -6.91 4.79
C PHE A 90 -8.35 -5.71 5.74
N CYS A 91 -7.17 -5.50 6.30
CA CYS A 91 -6.77 -4.26 6.96
C CYS A 91 -5.32 -3.96 6.55
N VAL A 92 -5.11 -2.84 5.86
CA VAL A 92 -3.80 -2.44 5.36
C VAL A 92 -3.51 -0.99 5.66
N LYS A 93 -2.23 -0.63 5.70
CA LYS A 93 -1.79 0.75 5.57
C LYS A 93 -1.11 0.90 4.21
N MET A 94 -1.46 1.97 3.50
CA MET A 94 -0.80 2.40 2.27
C MET A 94 -0.08 3.71 2.54
N LEU A 95 1.25 3.70 2.39
CA LEU A 95 2.12 4.81 2.73
C LEU A 95 2.71 5.44 1.47
N TYR A 96 3.21 6.66 1.63
CA TYR A 96 3.85 7.47 0.58
C TYR A 96 2.85 7.93 -0.49
N ILE A 97 1.60 8.14 -0.10
CA ILE A 97 0.54 8.63 -0.98
C ILE A 97 -0.08 9.92 -0.41
N LYS A 98 -0.49 10.83 -1.29
CA LYS A 98 -1.39 11.93 -0.95
C LYS A 98 -2.81 11.47 -1.28
N PRO A 99 -3.63 11.11 -0.30
CA PRO A 99 -4.95 10.60 -0.57
C PRO A 99 -5.90 11.72 -0.98
N VAL A 100 -6.95 11.40 -1.74
CA VAL A 100 -8.02 12.35 -2.10
C VAL A 100 -8.87 12.74 -0.89
N LYS A 101 -8.93 11.87 0.12
CA LYS A 101 -9.62 12.08 1.40
C LYS A 101 -9.02 11.19 2.49
N TYR A 102 -9.21 11.56 3.75
CA TYR A 102 -8.63 10.84 4.89
C TYR A 102 -9.62 9.93 5.64
N ARG A 103 -10.89 9.93 5.25
CA ARG A 103 -11.95 9.08 5.80
C ARG A 103 -13.00 8.74 4.75
N GLY A 104 -13.73 7.65 4.98
CA GLY A 104 -14.95 7.30 4.23
C GLY A 104 -14.78 6.16 3.24
N GLN A 105 -15.90 5.77 2.61
CA GLN A 105 -15.99 4.58 1.76
C GLN A 105 -15.14 4.67 0.49
N ILE A 106 -14.61 3.55 0.05
CA ILE A 106 -13.86 3.35 -1.19
C ILE A 106 -14.33 2.06 -1.87
N THR A 107 -14.29 2.04 -3.20
CA THR A 107 -14.58 0.86 -4.01
C THR A 107 -13.30 0.41 -4.69
N LYS A 108 -13.08 -0.91 -4.76
CA LYS A 108 -11.95 -1.51 -5.48
C LYS A 108 -11.75 -0.86 -6.85
N GLY A 109 -10.53 -0.45 -7.18
CA GLY A 109 -10.18 0.19 -8.45
C GLY A 109 -10.39 1.70 -8.51
N ASN A 110 -11.10 2.32 -7.56
CA ASN A 110 -11.27 3.77 -7.56
C ASN A 110 -9.96 4.49 -7.22
N ASN A 111 -9.77 5.68 -7.81
CA ASN A 111 -8.70 6.60 -7.41
C ASN A 111 -8.85 6.98 -5.93
N ILE A 112 -7.80 6.71 -5.15
CA ILE A 112 -7.72 7.08 -3.74
C ILE A 112 -6.62 8.09 -3.45
N GLY A 113 -5.80 8.45 -4.43
CA GLY A 113 -4.72 9.40 -4.25
C GLY A 113 -3.68 9.38 -5.36
N VAL A 114 -2.56 10.04 -5.07
CA VAL A 114 -1.38 10.06 -5.93
C VAL A 114 -0.14 9.67 -5.15
N MET A 115 0.81 9.02 -5.83
CA MET A 115 2.12 8.68 -5.27
C MET A 115 2.91 9.97 -4.97
N LEU A 116 3.42 10.11 -3.75
CA LEU A 116 4.23 11.24 -3.34
C LEU A 116 5.64 11.18 -3.98
N PRO A 117 6.38 12.31 -4.01
CA PRO A 117 7.66 12.38 -4.71
C PRO A 117 8.79 11.64 -3.94
N MET A 118 8.83 10.31 -4.05
CA MET A 118 9.81 9.43 -3.42
C MET A 118 11.25 9.80 -3.81
N GLN A 119 11.49 10.18 -5.06
CA GLN A 119 12.83 10.52 -5.53
C GLN A 119 13.43 11.73 -4.81
N ARG A 120 12.58 12.62 -4.25
CA ARG A 120 13.07 13.77 -3.47
C ARG A 120 13.62 13.38 -2.10
N VAL A 121 13.18 12.25 -1.55
CA VAL A 121 13.61 11.77 -0.23
C VAL A 121 14.68 10.69 -0.36
N TYR A 122 14.55 9.81 -1.36
CA TYR A 122 15.49 8.73 -1.62
C TYR A 122 15.88 8.70 -3.11
N PRO A 123 16.77 9.60 -3.57
CA PRO A 123 17.24 9.56 -4.95
C PRO A 123 17.83 8.19 -5.32
N GLY A 124 17.40 7.63 -6.45
CA GLY A 124 17.86 6.35 -7.00
C GLY A 124 17.16 5.11 -6.44
N ILE A 125 16.16 5.28 -5.59
CA ILE A 125 15.27 4.18 -5.18
C ILE A 125 14.29 3.86 -6.32
N THR A 126 13.83 2.63 -6.47
CA THR A 126 12.61 2.40 -7.28
C THR A 126 11.41 2.99 -6.53
N SER A 127 10.71 3.96 -7.12
CA SER A 127 9.52 4.55 -6.49
C SER A 127 8.43 3.51 -6.28
N HIS A 128 7.74 3.58 -5.13
CA HIS A 128 6.81 2.54 -4.71
C HIS A 128 5.79 3.03 -3.69
N VAL A 129 4.59 2.44 -3.71
CA VAL A 129 3.67 2.49 -2.58
C VAL A 129 4.07 1.39 -1.59
N HIS A 130 4.32 1.76 -0.34
CA HIS A 130 4.53 0.76 0.71
C HIS A 130 3.17 0.31 1.27
N ILE A 131 2.91 -0.99 1.20
CA ILE A 131 1.70 -1.60 1.72
C ILE A 131 2.04 -2.62 2.83
N GLU A 132 1.48 -2.43 4.02
CA GLU A 132 1.62 -3.36 5.14
C GLU A 132 0.26 -3.78 5.68
N ASN A 133 0.07 -5.06 6.00
CA ASN A 133 -1.10 -5.50 6.75
C ASN A 133 -1.07 -4.87 8.16
N CYS A 134 -2.23 -4.51 8.71
CA CYS A 134 -2.32 -3.94 10.05
C CYS A 134 -1.72 -4.85 11.14
N ASN A 135 -1.84 -6.17 10.94
CA ASN A 135 -1.28 -7.20 11.82
C ASN A 135 0.19 -7.56 11.50
N LYS A 136 0.81 -6.88 10.53
CA LYS A 136 2.21 -7.07 10.09
C LYS A 136 2.53 -8.44 9.49
N LYS A 137 1.52 -9.26 9.17
CA LYS A 137 1.73 -10.50 8.41
C LYS A 137 2.04 -10.17 6.95
N ASP A 138 2.69 -11.11 6.26
CA ASP A 138 3.07 -10.98 4.86
C ASP A 138 1.84 -10.68 3.96
N PRO A 139 1.79 -9.54 3.26
CA PRO A 139 0.69 -9.21 2.34
C PRO A 139 0.86 -9.79 0.93
N THR A 140 1.98 -10.44 0.62
CA THR A 140 2.35 -10.83 -0.75
C THR A 140 1.29 -11.72 -1.42
N GLY A 141 0.66 -12.63 -0.68
CA GLY A 141 -0.37 -13.52 -1.23
C GLY A 141 -1.67 -12.83 -1.66
N ASN A 142 -1.83 -11.54 -1.37
CA ASN A 142 -2.99 -10.76 -1.79
C ASN A 142 -2.73 -9.92 -3.06
N LEU A 143 -1.49 -9.77 -3.51
CA LEU A 143 -1.12 -8.87 -4.62
C LEU A 143 -1.48 -9.41 -6.00
#